data_AF-A0A3R7WQM0-F1
#
_entry.id   AF-A0A3R7WQM0-F1
#
_cell.length_a   1.000
_cell.length_b   1.000
_cell.length_c   1.000
_cell.angle_alpha   90.00
_cell.angle_beta   90.00
_cell.angle_gamma   90.00
#
_symmetry.space_group_name_H-M   'P 1'
#
loop_
_entity.id
_entity.type
_entity.pdbx_description
1 polymer ?
#
loop_
_entity_poly.entity_id
_entity_poly.type
_entity_poly.pdbx_seq_one_letter_code
_entity_poly.pdbx_strand_id
1 'polypeptide(L)'
;MGNVPNKGFVYSCNDYQLAIETSKELEYMLEKEFSAHGQGLHEKVSSVEDTIPFPTVRSIRYVATLRNKLIHDRETKTLPDRQQFIKKFDDAMTELNIIIEKKRMDARGVKVQSVPECVIS
;
A
#
# COMPACT_ATOMS: atom_id res chain seq x y z
N MET A 1 5.51 -24.08 6.19
CA MET A 1 4.94 -22.81 6.68
C MET A 1 5.87 -21.71 6.25
N GLY A 2 5.48 -20.93 5.23
CA GLY A 2 6.34 -19.90 4.63
C GLY A 2 6.62 -18.81 5.65
N ASN A 3 7.88 -18.69 6.06
CA ASN A 3 8.34 -17.63 6.96
C ASN A 3 8.39 -16.34 6.12
N VAL A 4 7.31 -15.56 6.15
CA VAL A 4 7.30 -14.23 5.53
C VAL A 4 8.28 -13.39 6.36
N PRO A 5 9.38 -12.87 5.79
CA PRO A 5 10.26 -12.01 6.55
C PRO A 5 9.49 -10.73 6.84
N ASN A 6 8.94 -10.63 8.06
CA ASN A 6 8.46 -9.37 8.60
C ASN A 6 9.70 -8.49 8.77
N LYS A 7 10.11 -7.83 7.69
CA LYS A 7 11.12 -6.78 7.73
C LYS A 7 10.43 -5.61 8.41
N GLY A 8 10.32 -5.68 9.74
CA GLY A 8 9.70 -4.63 10.54
C GLY A 8 10.35 -3.32 10.16
N PHE A 9 9.54 -2.36 9.71
CA PHE A 9 10.04 -1.05 9.37
C PHE A 9 10.70 -0.44 10.62
N VAL A 10 11.94 0.02 10.47
CA VAL A 10 12.62 0.75 11.54
C VAL A 10 12.16 2.19 11.45
N TYR A 11 11.34 2.62 12.41
CA TYR A 11 10.74 3.93 12.41
C TYR A 11 11.66 4.99 13.03
N SER A 12 11.92 6.07 12.29
CA SER A 12 12.68 7.22 12.82
C SER A 12 11.95 7.87 13.99
N CYS A 13 12.65 8.22 15.08
CA CYS A 13 12.09 8.93 16.23
C CYS A 13 11.53 10.33 15.91
N ASN A 14 11.87 10.89 14.75
CA ASN A 14 11.34 12.16 14.26
C ASN A 14 10.01 11.92 13.51
N ASP A 15 8.95 12.63 13.92
CA ASP A 15 7.60 12.48 13.33
C ASP A 15 7.52 12.92 11.87
N TYR A 16 8.23 13.98 11.47
CA TYR A 16 8.27 14.42 10.07
C TYR A 16 8.93 13.37 9.20
N GLN A 17 10.09 12.86 9.64
CA GLN A 17 10.80 11.83 8.90
C GLN A 17 9.95 10.56 8.81
N LEU A 18 9.37 10.11 9.92
CA LEU A 18 8.45 8.98 9.95
C LEU A 18 7.31 9.15 8.94
N ALA A 19 6.61 10.28 8.96
CA ALA A 19 5.48 10.53 8.08
C ALA A 19 5.88 10.58 6.59
N ILE A 20 7.05 11.16 6.29
CA ILE A 20 7.56 11.24 4.92
C ILE A 20 7.98 9.87 4.41
N GLU A 21 8.75 9.10 5.19
CA GLU A 21 9.26 7.78 4.79
C GLU A 21 8.12 6.78 4.59
N THR A 22 7.20 6.69 5.54
CA THR A 22 6.01 5.81 5.43
C THR A 22 5.12 6.19 4.24
N SER A 23 4.94 7.49 3.99
CA SER A 23 4.17 7.93 2.82
C SER A 23 4.86 7.56 1.52
N LYS A 24 6.17 7.80 1.39
CA LYS A 24 6.95 7.43 0.20
C LYS A 24 6.87 5.94 -0.09
N GLU A 25 6.93 5.11 0.95
CA GLU A 25 6.82 3.67 0.79
C GLU A 25 5.44 3.25 0.28
N LEU A 26 4.35 3.77 0.87
CA LEU A 26 3.00 3.49 0.37
C LEU A 26 2.82 3.97 -1.07
N GLU A 27 3.29 5.17 -1.38
CA GLU A 27 3.23 5.74 -2.73
C GLU A 27 3.95 4.83 -3.75
N TYR A 28 5.17 4.39 -3.43
CA TYR A 28 5.96 3.49 -4.27
C TYR A 28 5.23 2.15 -4.51
N MET A 29 4.66 1.57 -3.45
CA MET A 29 3.93 0.30 -3.54
C MET A 29 2.69 0.41 -4.41
N LEU A 30 1.91 1.48 -4.25
CA LEU A 30 0.71 1.74 -5.04
C LEU A 30 1.05 1.98 -6.53
N GLU A 31 2.09 2.75 -6.81
CA GLU A 31 2.55 2.98 -8.19
C GLU A 31 3.02 1.69 -8.86
N LYS A 32 3.85 0.91 -8.17
CA LYS A 32 4.50 -0.25 -8.76
C LYS A 32 3.55 -1.42 -9.01
N GLU A 33 2.69 -1.73 -8.05
CA GLU A 33 1.91 -2.97 -8.08
C GLU A 33 0.46 -2.76 -8.56
N PHE A 34 -0.05 -1.54 -8.43
CA PHE A 34 -1.41 -1.15 -8.80
C PHE A 34 -1.47 -0.09 -9.88
N SER A 35 -0.32 0.39 -10.37
CA SER A 35 -0.26 1.46 -11.38
C SER A 35 -1.01 2.72 -10.93
N ALA A 36 -0.94 3.07 -9.65
CA ALA A 36 -1.56 4.28 -9.14
C ALA A 36 -0.99 5.55 -9.78
N HIS A 37 -1.81 6.60 -9.85
CA HIS A 37 -1.46 7.89 -10.44
C HIS A 37 -1.84 9.04 -9.51
N GLY A 38 -1.06 10.12 -9.52
CA GLY A 38 -1.32 11.32 -8.71
C GLY A 38 -0.03 11.91 -8.13
N GLN A 39 -0.11 13.15 -7.64
CA GLN A 39 1.05 13.88 -7.10
C GLN A 39 1.42 13.45 -5.67
N GLY A 40 0.47 12.94 -4.89
CA GLY A 40 0.71 12.50 -3.53
C GLY A 40 -0.14 11.31 -3.12
N LEU A 41 0.14 10.76 -1.93
CA LEU A 41 -0.51 9.55 -1.41
C LEU A 41 -2.04 9.58 -1.47
N HIS A 42 -2.67 10.71 -1.16
CA HIS A 42 -4.13 10.84 -1.19
C HIS A 42 -4.73 10.70 -2.60
N GLU A 43 -4.06 11.25 -3.60
CA GLU A 43 -4.49 11.14 -5.01
C GLU A 43 -4.22 9.74 -5.52
N LYS A 44 -3.03 9.19 -5.23
CA LYS A 44 -2.64 7.83 -5.62
C LYS A 44 -3.61 6.79 -5.08
N VAL A 45 -3.95 6.83 -3.79
CA VAL A 45 -4.93 5.87 -3.24
C VAL A 45 -6.31 6.03 -3.86
N SER A 46 -6.72 7.25 -4.19
CA SER A 46 -8.02 7.48 -4.84
C SER A 46 -8.04 6.95 -6.28
N SER A 47 -6.92 6.97 -6.99
CA SER A 47 -6.82 6.41 -8.35
C SER A 47 -6.99 4.88 -8.42
N VAL A 48 -6.76 4.19 -7.29
CA VAL A 48 -6.82 2.72 -7.22
C VAL A 48 -7.84 2.21 -6.21
N GLU A 49 -8.74 3.06 -5.74
CA GLU A 49 -9.68 2.73 -4.65
C GLU A 49 -10.64 1.59 -5.00
N ASP A 50 -10.95 1.42 -6.30
CA ASP A 50 -11.79 0.33 -6.79
C ASP A 50 -11.07 -1.02 -6.81
N THR A 51 -9.73 -1.02 -6.79
CA THR A 51 -8.90 -2.24 -6.90
C THR A 51 -8.43 -2.77 -5.55
N ILE A 52 -8.53 -1.93 -4.51
CA ILE A 52 -8.03 -2.22 -3.16
C ILE A 52 -9.22 -2.30 -2.20
N PRO A 53 -9.20 -3.21 -1.20
CA PRO A 53 -10.24 -3.27 -0.19
C PRO A 53 -10.44 -1.95 0.55
N PHE A 54 -11.71 -1.60 0.79
CA PHE A 54 -12.08 -0.38 1.51
C PHE A 54 -11.37 -0.19 2.87
N PRO A 55 -11.17 -1.22 3.71
CA PRO A 55 -10.40 -1.07 4.96
C PRO A 55 -8.97 -0.58 4.74
N THR A 56 -8.29 -1.11 3.73
CA THR A 56 -6.92 -0.72 3.35
C THR A 56 -6.88 0.72 2.87
N VAL A 57 -7.81 1.10 1.98
CA VAL A 57 -7.96 2.47 1.49
C VAL A 57 -8.15 3.45 2.66
N ARG A 58 -8.98 3.08 3.64
CA ARG A 58 -9.21 3.89 4.84
C ARG A 58 -7.94 4.06 5.68
N SER A 59 -7.14 3.01 5.86
CA SER A 59 -5.87 3.07 6.59
C SER A 59 -4.84 3.96 5.85
N ILE A 60 -4.74 3.85 4.53
CA ILE A 60 -3.86 4.71 3.71
C ILE A 60 -4.31 6.17 3.76
N ARG A 61 -5.63 6.44 3.64
CA ARG A 61 -6.20 7.80 3.75
C ARG A 61 -5.93 8.43 5.12
N TYR A 62 -5.94 7.63 6.19
CA TYR A 62 -5.57 8.11 7.52
C TYR A 62 -4.12 8.60 7.55
N VAL A 63 -3.18 7.80 7.05
CA VAL A 63 -1.75 8.15 6.94
C VAL A 63 -1.58 9.43 6.10
N ALA A 64 -2.22 9.50 4.93
CA ALA A 64 -2.16 10.67 4.05
C ALA A 64 -2.68 11.94 4.74
N THR A 65 -3.79 11.83 5.47
CA THR A 65 -4.40 12.96 6.19
C THR A 65 -3.48 13.49 7.28
N LEU A 66 -2.89 12.61 8.10
CA LEU A 66 -1.99 13.02 9.17
C LEU A 66 -0.67 13.57 8.64
N ARG A 67 -0.09 12.96 7.59
CA ARG A 67 1.10 13.50 6.93
C ARG A 67 0.82 14.88 6.34
N ASN A 68 -0.33 15.08 5.69
CA ASN A 68 -0.69 16.38 5.13
C ASN A 68 -0.86 17.44 6.23
N LYS A 69 -1.50 17.10 7.34
CA LYS A 69 -1.57 18.00 8.50
C LYS A 69 -0.17 18.32 9.03
N LEU A 70 0.64 17.31 9.32
CA LEU A 70 1.98 17.50 9.89
C LEU A 70 2.89 18.37 9.00
N ILE A 71 2.79 18.24 7.68
CA ILE A 71 3.66 18.97 6.74
C ILE A 71 3.12 20.37 6.43
N HIS A 72 1.81 20.54 6.29
CA HIS A 72 1.22 21.79 5.78
C HIS A 72 0.62 22.69 6.86
N ASP A 73 0.20 22.14 8.00
CA ASP A 73 -0.31 22.92 9.11
C ASP A 73 0.86 23.46 9.95
N ARG A 74 0.85 24.77 10.18
CA ARG A 74 1.91 25.46 10.96
C ARG A 74 1.82 25.16 12.46
N GLU A 75 0.63 24.79 12.94
CA GLU A 75 0.39 24.53 14.37
C GLU A 75 0.68 23.07 14.71
N THR A 76 0.45 22.14 13.78
CA THR A 76 0.72 20.71 13.97
C THR A 76 2.22 20.42 13.79
N LYS A 77 2.94 20.26 14.90
CA LYS A 77 4.39 19.94 14.90
C LYS A 77 4.74 18.49 15.25
N THR A 78 3.75 17.70 15.67
CA THR A 78 3.93 16.32 16.13
C THR A 78 2.75 15.47 15.67
N LEU A 79 2.98 14.16 15.54
CA LEU A 79 1.89 13.21 15.33
C LEU A 79 1.08 13.07 16.62
N PRO A 80 -0.25 13.31 16.61
CA PRO A 80 -1.07 13.28 17.81
C PRO A 80 -1.11 11.87 18.44
N ASP A 81 -1.18 10.83 17.61
CA ASP A 81 -1.02 9.45 18.04
C ASP A 81 -0.08 8.73 17.07
N ARG A 82 1.20 8.76 17.44
CA ARG A 82 2.28 8.12 16.68
C ARG A 82 2.12 6.61 16.58
N GLN A 83 1.64 5.95 17.64
CA GLN A 83 1.46 4.49 17.62
C GLN A 83 0.33 4.09 16.69
N GLN A 84 -0.78 4.83 16.71
CA GLN A 84 -1.88 4.60 15.78
C GLN A 84 -1.47 4.90 14.34
N PHE A 85 -0.66 5.93 14.09
CA PHE A 85 -0.10 6.21 12.76
C PHE A 85 0.72 5.03 12.23
N ILE A 86 1.66 4.53 13.04
CA ILE A 86 2.49 3.37 12.71
C ILE A 86 1.61 2.14 12.45
N LYS A 87 0.68 1.85 13.36
CA LYS A 87 -0.24 0.72 13.21
C LYS A 87 -1.03 0.80 11.91
N LYS A 88 -1.54 1.98 11.54
CA LYS A 88 -2.31 2.16 10.30
C LYS A 88 -1.47 1.98 9.05
N PHE A 89 -0.20 2.37 9.10
CA PHE A 89 0.75 2.09 8.04
C PHE A 89 1.08 0.58 7.96
N ASP A 90 1.35 -0.08 9.09
CA ASP A 90 1.62 -1.52 9.16
C ASP A 90 0.44 -2.36 8.65
N ASP A 91 -0.77 -2.04 9.12
CA ASP A 91 -2.02 -2.67 8.68
C ASP A 91 -2.17 -2.53 7.15
N ALA A 92 -1.97 -1.31 6.62
CA ALA A 92 -2.05 -1.05 5.19
C ALA A 92 -1.00 -1.84 4.39
N MET A 93 0.26 -1.86 4.83
CA MET A 93 1.32 -2.59 4.14
C MET A 93 1.11 -4.10 4.18
N THR A 94 0.62 -4.63 5.29
CA THR A 94 0.29 -6.06 5.41
C THR A 94 -0.82 -6.44 4.45
N GLU A 95 -1.89 -5.66 4.41
CA GLU A 95 -3.02 -5.90 3.51
C GLU A 95 -2.61 -5.77 2.04
N LEU A 96 -1.84 -4.74 1.68
CA LEU A 96 -1.31 -4.57 0.32
C LEU A 96 -0.46 -5.76 -0.11
N ASN A 97 0.44 -6.24 0.77
CA ASN A 97 1.28 -7.39 0.47
C ASN A 97 0.45 -8.66 0.23
N ILE A 98 -0.58 -8.91 1.04
CA ILE A 98 -1.50 -10.04 0.85
C ILE A 98 -2.18 -9.96 -0.52
N ILE A 99 -2.63 -8.77 -0.94
CA ILE A 99 -3.27 -8.55 -2.24
C ILE A 99 -2.28 -8.80 -3.38
N ILE A 100 -1.05 -8.30 -3.26
CA ILE A 100 0.01 -8.48 -4.24
C ILE A 100 0.37 -9.96 -4.38
N GLU A 101 0.54 -10.67 -3.26
CA GLU A 101 0.82 -12.11 -3.26
C GLU A 101 -0.31 -12.89 -3.93
N LYS A 102 -1.57 -12.58 -3.61
CA LYS A 102 -2.74 -13.19 -4.25
C LYS A 102 -2.73 -12.94 -5.76
N LYS A 103 -2.55 -11.69 -6.19
CA LYS A 103 -2.45 -11.31 -7.62
C LYS A 103 -1.33 -12.08 -8.34
N ARG A 104 -0.18 -12.29 -7.68
CA ARG A 104 0.95 -13.09 -8.20
C ARG A 104 0.69 -14.59 -8.23
N MET A 105 -0.16 -15.11 -7.33
CA MET A 105 -0.58 -16.52 -7.37
C MET A 105 -1.57 -16.75 -8.50
N ASP A 106 -2.55 -15.86 -8.67
CA ASP A 106 -3.52 -15.92 -9.76
C ASP A 106 -2.82 -15.84 -11.13
N ALA A 107 -1.83 -14.94 -11.28
CA ALA A 107 -1.02 -14.84 -12.50
C ALA A 107 -0.18 -16.10 -12.81
N ARG A 108 0.20 -16.87 -11.78
CA ARG A 108 0.95 -18.14 -11.95
C ARG A 108 0.04 -19.35 -12.18
N GLY A 109 -1.23 -19.27 -11.77
CA GLY A 109 -2.26 -20.28 -12.02
C GLY A 109 -2.78 -20.30 -13.46
N VAL A 110 -2.58 -19.21 -14.22
CA VAL A 110 -2.91 -19.14 -15.65
C VAL A 110 -1.75 -19.69 -16.50
N LYS A 111 -1.53 -21.01 -16.45
CA LYS A 111 -0.98 -21.78 -17.57
C LYS A 111 -2.10 -22.66 -18.12
N VAL A 112 -3.01 -22.08 -18.90
CA VAL A 112 -3.92 -22.87 -19.72
C VAL A 112 -3.12 -23.39 -20.91
N GLN A 113 -2.69 -24.65 -20.82
CA GLN A 113 -2.49 -25.45 -22.02
C GLN A 113 -3.87 -25.74 -22.61
N SER A 114 -4.17 -25.20 -23.79
CA SER A 114 -5.23 -25.75 -24.64
C SER A 114 -5.05 -25.31 -26.09
N VAL A 115 -4.38 -26.15 -26.87
CA VAL A 115 -4.76 -26.38 -28.26
C VAL A 115 -4.62 -27.88 -28.53
N PRO A 116 -5.70 -28.66 -28.47
CA PRO A 116 -5.80 -29.88 -29.27
C PRO A 116 -6.25 -29.50 -30.68
N GLU A 117 -5.55 -30.06 -31.67
CA GLU A 117 -5.80 -29.95 -33.11
C GLU A 117 -7.27 -30.15 -33.47
N CYS A 118 -7.82 -29.23 -34.26
CA CYS A 118 -9.06 -29.48 -34.97
C CYS A 118 -8.71 -30.24 -36.24
N VAL A 119 -8.77 -31.57 -36.18
CA VAL A 119 -8.78 -32.42 -37.38
C VAL A 119 -10.24 -32.63 -37.76
N ILE A 120 -10.66 -32.10 -38.89
CA ILE A 120 -11.94 -32.42 -39.52
C ILE A 120 -11.64 -33.05 -40.89
N SER A 121 -12.36 -34.15 -41.12
CA SER A 121 -12.33 -35.16 -42.18
C SER A 121 -11.89 -34.76 -43.59
#